data_AF-A0AAN5CC57-F1
#
_entry.id   AF-A0AAN5CC57-F1
#
_cell.length_a   1.000
_cell.length_b   1.000
_cell.length_c   1.000
_cell.angle_alpha   90.00
_cell.angle_beta   90.00
_cell.angle_gamma   90.00
#
_symmetry.space_group_name_H-M   'P 1'
#
loop_
_entity.id
_entity.type
_entity.pdbx_description
1 polymer ?
#
loop_
_entity_poly.entity_id
_entity_poly.type
_entity_poly.pdbx_seq_one_letter_code
_entity_poly.pdbx_strand_id
1 'polypeptide(L)'
;FQGSQVLRMIRRFVGEEVFDRAIKNYLLENSYGNGDATKVINCLLDSYEGDREVLKKMLYEPGVALLMMERTEDRVQISQTRLHASYFNEDLRDSK
;
A
#
# COMPACT_ATOMS: atom_id res chain seq x y z
N PHE A 1 -8.98 7.37 8.72
CA PHE A 1 -8.70 5.93 8.68
C PHE A 1 -7.76 5.55 7.52
N GLN A 2 -6.57 6.16 7.45
CA GLN A 2 -5.60 5.89 6.37
C GLN A 2 -4.80 4.60 6.65
N GLY A 3 -4.44 4.35 7.92
CA GLY A 3 -3.67 3.15 8.31
C GLY A 3 -4.39 1.83 8.04
N SER A 4 -5.69 1.72 8.36
CA SER A 4 -6.46 0.49 8.11
C SER A 4 -6.65 0.19 6.61
N GLN A 5 -6.70 1.22 5.77
CA GLN A 5 -6.79 1.05 4.32
C GLN A 5 -5.47 0.52 3.73
N VAL A 6 -4.34 1.04 4.20
CA VAL A 6 -3.00 0.54 3.81
C VAL A 6 -2.82 -0.91 4.25
N LEU A 7 -3.19 -1.26 5.49
CA LEU A 7 -3.12 -2.65 5.95
C LEU A 7 -4.00 -3.59 5.13
N ARG A 8 -5.21 -3.16 4.75
CA ARG A 8 -6.10 -3.94 3.88
C ARG A 8 -5.52 -4.11 2.48
N MET A 9 -4.87 -3.08 1.94
CA MET A 9 -4.18 -3.15 0.65
C MET A 9 -3.01 -4.14 0.70
N ILE A 10 -2.18 -4.04 1.73
CA ILE A 10 -1.05 -4.95 1.94
C ILE A 10 -1.54 -6.38 2.09
N ARG A 11 -2.54 -6.65 2.94
CA ARG A 11 -3.14 -7.97 3.13
C ARG A 11 -3.61 -8.60 1.82
N ARG A 12 -4.23 -7.81 0.93
CA ARG A 12 -4.62 -8.28 -0.42
C ARG A 12 -3.44 -8.50 -1.34
N PHE A 13 -2.38 -7.70 -1.23
CA PHE A 13 -1.20 -7.79 -2.08
C PHE A 13 -0.31 -8.98 -1.72
N VAL A 14 0.04 -9.15 -0.44
CA VAL A 14 0.91 -10.25 0.03
C VAL A 14 0.18 -11.57 0.17
N GLY A 15 -1.16 -11.53 0.26
CA GLY A 15 -2.00 -12.70 0.51
C GLY A 15 -2.34 -12.87 1.99
N GLU A 16 -3.55 -13.35 2.23
CA GLU A 16 -4.16 -13.55 3.56
C GLU A 16 -3.27 -14.36 4.50
N GLU A 17 -2.80 -15.52 4.05
CA GLU A 17 -1.99 -16.44 4.87
C GLU A 17 -0.61 -15.89 5.24
N VAL A 18 0.01 -15.14 4.31
CA VAL A 18 1.31 -14.50 4.52
C VAL A 18 1.16 -13.36 5.52
N PHE A 19 0.10 -12.56 5.36
CA PHE A 19 -0.21 -11.46 6.26
C PHE A 19 -0.48 -11.95 7.68
N ASP A 20 -1.38 -12.92 7.86
CA ASP A 20 -1.76 -13.42 9.18
C ASP A 20 -0.58 -14.07 9.91
N ARG A 21 0.28 -14.79 9.17
CA ARG A 21 1.53 -15.36 9.71
C ARG A 21 2.51 -14.29 10.18
N ALA A 22 2.72 -13.25 9.37
CA ALA A 22 3.60 -12.13 9.72
C ALA A 22 3.11 -11.40 10.98
N ILE A 23 1.79 -11.15 11.08
CA ILE A 23 1.20 -10.50 12.26
C ILE A 23 1.30 -11.40 13.49
N LYS A 24 1.07 -12.71 13.35
CA LYS A 24 1.23 -13.66 14.45
C LYS A 24 2.68 -13.66 14.97
N ASN A 25 3.66 -13.70 14.08
CA ASN A 25 5.07 -13.66 14.46
C ASN A 25 5.41 -12.35 15.18
N TYR A 26 4.97 -11.21 14.63
CA TYR A 26 5.12 -9.91 15.27
C TYR A 26 4.54 -9.88 16.70
N LEU A 27 3.31 -10.40 16.89
CA LEU A 27 2.67 -10.41 18.21
C LEU A 27 3.39 -11.34 19.20
N LEU A 28 3.88 -12.50 18.75
CA LEU A 28 4.65 -13.41 19.58
C LEU A 28 5.98 -12.78 20.02
N GLU A 29 6.71 -12.15 19.10
CA GLU A 29 8.00 -11.50 19.37
C GLU A 29 7.88 -10.27 20.27
N ASN A 30 6.71 -9.62 20.32
CA ASN A 30 6.47 -8.43 21.14
C ASN A 30 5.50 -8.68 22.30
N SER A 31 5.16 -9.94 22.59
CA SER A 31 4.17 -10.35 23.59
C SER A 31 4.47 -9.87 25.02
N TYR A 32 5.73 -9.58 25.33
CA TYR A 32 6.18 -9.08 26.64
C TYR A 32 6.97 -7.77 26.54
N GLY A 33 6.86 -7.04 25.43
CA GLY A 33 7.64 -5.82 25.17
C GLY A 33 6.84 -4.73 24.45
N ASN A 34 7.54 -3.68 24.01
CA ASN A 34 6.95 -2.62 23.21
C ASN A 34 6.98 -3.00 21.72
N GLY A 35 5.84 -2.81 21.05
CA GLY A 35 5.71 -2.92 19.60
C GLY A 35 6.27 -1.70 18.89
N ASP A 36 6.92 -1.92 17.75
CA ASP A 36 7.39 -0.87 16.84
C ASP A 36 6.86 -1.14 15.43
N ALA A 37 6.41 -0.09 14.74
CA ALA A 37 5.96 -0.16 13.35
C ALA A 37 7.04 -0.74 12.43
N THR A 38 8.32 -0.44 12.69
CA THR A 38 9.45 -1.01 11.95
C THR A 38 9.49 -2.53 12.05
N LYS A 39 9.20 -3.09 13.24
CA LYS A 39 9.17 -4.55 13.43
C LYS A 39 8.02 -5.20 12.67
N VAL A 40 6.82 -4.61 12.69
CA VAL A 40 5.68 -5.11 11.89
C VAL A 40 6.06 -5.19 10.41
N ILE A 41 6.68 -4.13 9.89
CA ILE A 41 7.11 -4.06 8.49
C ILE A 41 8.18 -5.12 8.19
N ASN A 42 9.16 -5.31 9.07
CA ASN A 42 10.17 -6.34 8.89
C ASN A 42 9.56 -7.75 8.89
N CYS A 43 8.67 -8.08 9.83
CA CYS A 43 7.98 -9.38 9.84
C CYS A 43 7.19 -9.62 8.53
N LEU A 44 6.57 -8.58 7.96
CA LEU A 44 5.87 -8.66 6.67
C LEU A 44 6.85 -8.88 5.51
N LEU A 45 7.98 -8.16 5.48
CA LEU A 45 9.00 -8.30 4.44
C LEU A 45 9.68 -9.67 4.50
N ASP A 46 9.90 -10.20 5.70
CA ASP A 46 10.53 -11.51 5.92
C ASP A 46 9.60 -12.66 5.54
N SER A 47 8.30 -12.49 5.74
CA SER A 47 7.28 -13.49 5.36
C SER A 47 6.91 -13.43 3.88
N TYR A 48 7.27 -12.37 3.16
CA TYR A 48 6.93 -12.17 1.75
C TYR A 48 8.08 -12.59 0.82
N GLU A 49 7.78 -13.56 -0.04
CA GLU A 49 8.74 -14.12 -1.01
C GLU A 49 8.74 -13.38 -2.36
N GLY A 50 7.77 -12.49 -2.59
CA GLY A 50 7.68 -11.70 -3.82
C GLY A 50 8.55 -10.44 -3.83
N ASP A 51 8.23 -9.50 -4.72
CA ASP A 51 9.00 -8.26 -4.85
C ASP A 51 8.84 -7.32 -3.64
N ARG A 52 9.86 -7.36 -2.77
CA ARG A 52 9.93 -6.56 -1.54
C ARG A 52 9.97 -5.06 -1.79
N GLU A 53 10.48 -4.61 -2.94
CA GLU A 53 10.56 -3.19 -3.26
C GLU A 53 9.17 -2.61 -3.56
N VAL A 54 8.30 -3.39 -4.21
CA VAL A 54 6.89 -3.00 -4.40
C VAL A 54 6.17 -2.89 -3.06
N LEU A 55 6.40 -3.84 -2.14
CA LEU A 55 5.79 -3.81 -0.80
C LEU A 55 6.30 -2.62 0.03
N LYS A 56 7.60 -2.32 -0.03
CA LYS A 56 8.17 -1.11 0.62
C LYS A 56 7.56 0.17 0.03
N LYS A 57 7.43 0.24 -1.29
CA LYS A 57 6.83 1.39 -1.97
C LYS A 57 5.43 1.68 -1.44
N MET A 58 4.60 0.64 -1.28
CA MET A 58 3.25 0.74 -0.71
C MET A 58 3.21 1.20 0.75
N LEU A 59 4.26 0.93 1.52
CA LEU A 59 4.36 1.28 2.95
C LEU A 59 4.90 2.69 3.18
N TYR A 60 5.87 3.13 2.37
CA TYR A 60 6.64 4.34 2.62
C TYR A 60 6.31 5.51 1.69
N GLU A 61 5.78 5.29 0.50
CA GLU A 61 5.43 6.40 -0.38
C GLU A 61 4.13 7.09 0.05
N PRO A 62 4.17 8.41 0.36
CA PRO A 62 2.99 9.13 0.77
C PRO A 62 2.07 9.42 -0.42
N GLY A 63 0.78 9.16 -0.25
CA GLY A 63 -0.25 9.48 -1.22
C GLY A 63 -1.11 8.29 -1.60
N VAL A 64 -2.04 8.51 -2.51
CA VAL A 64 -2.89 7.47 -3.09
C VAL A 64 -2.69 7.53 -4.60
N ALA A 65 -2.64 6.38 -5.26
CA ALA A 65 -2.56 6.32 -6.72
C ALA A 65 -3.94 6.58 -7.34
N LEU A 66 -3.99 7.47 -8.33
CA LEU A 66 -5.10 7.62 -9.25
C LEU A 66 -4.83 6.72 -10.46
N LEU A 67 -5.72 5.75 -10.68
CA LEU A 67 -5.68 4.88 -11.85
C LEU A 67 -6.56 5.46 -12.96
N MET A 68 -5.97 5.70 -14.12
CA MET A 68 -6.68 6.14 -15.31
C MET A 68 -6.78 4.96 -16.27
N MET A 69 -8.01 4.67 -16.71
CA MET A 69 -8.30 3.55 -17.60
C MET A 69 -8.88 4.10 -18.90
N GLU A 70 -8.21 3.80 -20.00
CA GLU A 70 -8.68 4.12 -21.34
C GLU A 70 -9.00 2.81 -22.05
N ARG A 71 -10.26 2.63 -22.41
CA ARG A 71 -10.70 1.48 -23.18
C ARG A 71 -10.72 1.84 -24.66
N THR A 72 -9.97 1.08 -25.43
CA THR A 72 -10.08 1.03 -26.89
C THR A 72 -10.77 -0.28 -27.29
N GLU A 73 -11.08 -0.50 -28.56
CA GLU A 73 -11.86 -1.66 -29.03
C GLU A 73 -11.28 -2.99 -28.55
N ASP A 74 -9.94 -3.15 -28.60
CA ASP A 74 -9.27 -4.43 -28.29
C ASP A 74 -8.39 -4.41 -27.04
N ARG A 75 -8.18 -3.25 -26.41
CA ARG A 75 -7.26 -3.13 -25.26
C ARG A 75 -7.73 -2.12 -24.22
N VAL A 76 -7.37 -2.42 -22.98
CA VAL A 76 -7.50 -1.50 -21.84
C VAL A 76 -6.11 -0.98 -21.49
N GLN A 77 -5.90 0.32 -21.68
CA GLN A 77 -4.69 0.99 -21.25
C GLN A 77 -4.90 1.50 -19.82
N ILE A 78 -4.03 1.07 -18.91
CA ILE A 78 -4.05 1.48 -17.51
C ILE A 78 -2.79 2.31 -17.25
N SER A 79 -2.97 3.52 -16.73
CA SER A 79 -1.87 4.37 -16.26
C SER A 79 -2.12 4.81 -14.82
N GLN A 80 -1.05 5.13 -14.08
CA GLN A 80 -1.14 5.57 -12.69
C GLN A 80 -0.43 6.91 -12.50
N THR A 81 -1.02 7.79 -11.70
CA THR A 81 -0.41 9.04 -11.22
C THR A 81 -0.73 9.24 -9.74
N ARG A 82 -0.05 10.18 -9.07
CA ARG A 82 -0.41 10.54 -7.69
C ARG A 82 -1.72 11.32 -7.70
N LEU A 83 -2.68 10.89 -6.87
CA LEU A 83 -3.93 11.62 -6.67
C LEU A 83 -3.66 12.98 -6.02
N HIS A 84 -4.12 14.04 -6.67
CA HIS A 84 -4.11 15.41 -6.16
C HIS A 84 -5.52 16.00 -6.20
N ALA A 85 -5.89 16.84 -5.23
CA ALA A 85 -7.24 17.40 -5.17
C ALA A 85 -7.57 18.28 -6.39
N SER A 86 -6.56 18.90 -7.01
CA SER A 86 -6.71 19.73 -8.22
C SER A 86 -7.18 18.97 -9.47
N TYR A 87 -7.19 17.64 -9.46
CA TYR A 87 -7.77 16.89 -10.58
C TYR A 87 -9.28 17.11 -10.70
N PHE A 88 -9.98 17.38 -9.58
CA PHE A 88 -11.44 17.44 -9.51
C PHE A 88 -12.00 18.82 -9.18
N ASN A 89 -11.16 19.77 -8.78
CA ASN A 89 -11.56 21.14 -8.53
C ASN A 89 -10.77 22.08 -9.45
N GLU A 90 -11.50 22.71 -10.38
CA GLU A 90 -10.92 23.64 -11.36
C GLU A 90 -10.32 24.87 -10.67
N ASP A 91 -10.87 25.30 -9.53
CA ASP A 91 -10.38 26.45 -8.75
C ASP A 91 -9.06 26.16 -7.99
N LEU A 92 -8.67 24.88 -7.89
CA LEU A 92 -7.43 24.43 -7.25
C LEU A 92 -6.35 24.02 -8.25
N ARG A 93 -6.63 24.11 -9.55
CA ARG A 93 -5.59 24.00 -10.59
C ARG A 93 -4.89 25.35 -10.61
N ASP A 94 -3.62 25.38 -10.21
CA ASP A 94 -2.82 26.60 -10.19
C ASP A 94 -3.11 27.45 -11.44
N SER A 95 -3.69 28.64 -11.22
CA SER A 95 -3.69 29.68 -12.23
C SER A 95 -2.23 30.00 -12.50
N LYS A 96 -1.84 29.88 -13.76
CA LYS A 96 -0.47 30.02 -14.29
C LYS A 96 0.38 31.07 -13.59
#